data_AF-A0A2E5LVE6-F1
#
_entry.id   AF-A0A2E5LVE6-F1
#
_cell.length_a   1.000
_cell.length_b   1.000
_cell.length_c   1.000
_cell.angle_alpha   90.00
_cell.angle_beta   90.00
_cell.angle_gamma   90.00
#
_symmetry.space_group_name_H-M   'P 1'
#
loop_
_entity.id
_entity.type
_entity.pdbx_description
1 polymer ?
#
loop_
_entity_poly.entity_id
_entity_poly.type
_entity_poly.pdbx_seq_one_letter_code
_entity_poly.pdbx_strand_id
1 'polypeptide(L)'
;MFINSCRTTYDKELTIKNNIEKFQSDSIKKINDRDRYIDSIFNYVSNIKNINLYTHFINSFPNSKKRINAEQQRRKLFFNINKVIESNLDVDSLIEVNACYAPIYKKIDYVKKRRFNKSELINLDLDSTNPYKNRFVVADLNSLNKKGKSRGVKEIHFNEKNSWEFKNIFAYANQEKISIDSIIEIEFDSVQISKKMNKNKLISEQKIYKNYFEKVKKYKEPEVEKAYSIFQGRKYNVGQNLCFCEIIEDTIYLQAKHVTSSQGQTRKFERDSITNELILDERGKKISIYSNRFPLNEFREYYAPVNKLSSRNWDRERKYDKSDAFRDSLLGGGKSTIALFDSVVPLPNFITLFPDQKKYRRAVSKNGIHEGSLNLMSRCMLGTPQSLGCFRMNDYGSKFARWWIPNHTNFFIYFEENRYSGEQIDSTKALVPFTSPKEGNIFREWIHKYYPKYAQEIDLDISGSCNNCYVYLAWQKYGLKFLNSGEGKTFRKRKMEISNREIENNKVNEDIDNKVIKEKYFKEKDEYKIIKRFEVVINCLEDQKKVDRYINKIKKKNYTPNSIKDNKSNCYLIKIGSFNNESEAKSYLKEIKEKINKDAWIYVSVK
;
A
#
# COMPACT_ATOMS: atom_id res chain seq x y z
N MET A 1 -5.50 4.46 -40.66
CA MET A 1 -6.49 5.55 -40.87
C MET A 1 -7.67 5.25 -39.99
N PHE A 2 -7.88 6.04 -38.91
CA PHE A 2 -8.88 7.12 -38.86
C PHE A 2 -10.29 6.60 -39.21
N ILE A 3 -11.15 6.32 -38.23
CA ILE A 3 -12.01 7.24 -37.45
C ILE A 3 -13.43 7.37 -38.07
N ASN A 4 -14.43 7.34 -37.17
CA ASN A 4 -15.83 7.77 -37.29
C ASN A 4 -16.84 6.77 -37.89
N SER A 5 -18.08 6.67 -37.39
CA SER A 5 -18.86 7.66 -36.64
C SER A 5 -19.87 7.04 -35.65
N CYS A 6 -20.25 7.85 -34.67
CA CYS A 6 -21.35 7.67 -33.72
C CYS A 6 -22.70 8.17 -34.25
N ARG A 7 -23.78 7.59 -33.68
CA ARG A 7 -25.16 8.12 -33.45
C ARG A 7 -26.10 8.19 -34.68
N THR A 8 -27.39 7.88 -34.55
CA THR A 8 -28.34 8.37 -33.53
C THR A 8 -29.44 7.38 -33.11
N THR A 9 -29.89 7.59 -31.86
CA THR A 9 -31.14 7.16 -31.24
C THR A 9 -32.33 7.92 -31.81
N TYR A 10 -33.26 7.24 -32.46
CA TYR A 10 -34.71 7.47 -32.54
C TYR A 10 -35.24 6.21 -33.27
N ASP A 11 -36.47 5.75 -32.97
CA ASP A 11 -37.14 4.57 -33.57
C ASP A 11 -37.13 3.22 -32.82
N LYS A 12 -36.98 3.21 -31.49
CA LYS A 12 -37.39 2.04 -30.67
C LYS A 12 -38.31 2.34 -29.48
N GLU A 13 -38.90 3.54 -29.44
CA GLU A 13 -39.85 3.93 -28.37
C GLU A 13 -41.32 3.86 -28.77
N LEU A 14 -41.67 3.44 -29.99
CA LEU A 14 -43.07 3.45 -30.46
C LEU A 14 -43.87 2.14 -30.32
N THR A 15 -43.33 1.12 -29.66
CA THR A 15 -44.05 -0.17 -29.47
C THR A 15 -44.27 -0.55 -28.00
N ILE A 16 -44.34 0.45 -27.10
CA ILE A 16 -44.59 0.22 -25.66
C ILE A 16 -45.81 1.02 -25.14
N LYS A 17 -46.53 1.76 -25.99
CA LYS A 17 -47.56 2.71 -25.52
C LYS A 17 -49.02 2.24 -25.54
N ASN A 18 -49.36 1.07 -26.10
CA ASN A 18 -50.78 0.71 -26.35
C ASN A 18 -51.39 -0.39 -25.47
N ASN A 19 -50.86 -0.71 -24.28
CA ASN A 19 -51.50 -1.71 -23.39
C ASN A 19 -51.63 -1.25 -21.93
N ILE A 20 -51.83 0.06 -21.69
CA ILE A 20 -52.17 0.60 -20.39
C ILE A 20 -53.61 1.09 -20.43
N GLU A 21 -54.56 0.16 -20.29
CA GLU A 21 -55.86 0.43 -19.65
C GLU A 21 -56.55 -0.92 -19.37
N LYS A 22 -57.14 -1.05 -18.17
CA LYS A 22 -58.00 -2.14 -17.67
C LYS A 22 -57.36 -3.21 -16.77
N PHE A 23 -56.79 -2.85 -15.61
CA PHE A 23 -56.32 -3.85 -14.62
C PHE A 23 -56.61 -3.39 -13.17
N GLN A 24 -57.77 -3.73 -12.62
CA GLN A 24 -57.98 -3.80 -11.15
C GLN A 24 -58.28 -5.22 -10.63
N SER A 25 -58.12 -6.25 -11.47
CA SER A 25 -58.09 -7.66 -11.03
C SER A 25 -56.84 -8.43 -11.46
N ASP A 26 -55.94 -7.86 -12.29
CA ASP A 26 -54.76 -8.56 -12.77
C ASP A 26 -53.38 -7.95 -12.46
N SER A 27 -53.34 -7.11 -11.42
CA SER A 27 -52.10 -6.76 -10.71
C SER A 27 -51.45 -7.98 -10.05
N ILE A 28 -52.25 -8.87 -9.44
CA ILE A 28 -51.74 -10.07 -8.73
C ILE A 28 -51.15 -11.11 -9.70
N LYS A 29 -51.77 -11.30 -10.87
CA LYS A 29 -51.30 -12.27 -11.89
C LYS A 29 -49.98 -11.84 -12.53
N LYS A 30 -49.85 -10.55 -12.91
CA LYS A 30 -48.61 -9.95 -13.45
C LYS A 30 -47.47 -9.91 -12.42
N ILE A 31 -47.77 -9.69 -11.14
CA ILE A 31 -46.78 -9.79 -10.05
C ILE A 31 -46.28 -11.23 -9.88
N ASN A 32 -47.18 -12.22 -9.92
CA ASN A 32 -46.81 -13.64 -9.83
C ASN A 32 -46.01 -14.14 -11.05
N ASP A 33 -46.21 -13.58 -12.24
CA ASP A 33 -45.40 -13.87 -13.43
C ASP A 33 -44.01 -13.23 -13.33
N ARG A 34 -43.92 -12.00 -12.80
CA ARG A 34 -42.65 -11.31 -12.56
C ARG A 34 -41.80 -12.02 -11.50
N ASP A 35 -42.38 -12.41 -10.37
CA ASP A 35 -41.65 -13.12 -9.31
C ASP A 35 -41.17 -14.49 -9.79
N ARG A 36 -41.98 -15.23 -10.56
CA ARG A 36 -41.56 -16.48 -11.21
C ARG A 36 -40.42 -16.28 -12.20
N TYR A 37 -40.46 -15.21 -13.01
CA TYR A 37 -39.36 -14.88 -13.90
C TYR A 37 -38.08 -14.58 -13.13
N ILE A 38 -38.14 -13.75 -12.08
CA ILE A 38 -36.98 -13.43 -11.22
C ILE A 38 -36.41 -14.70 -10.59
N ASP A 39 -37.26 -15.60 -10.09
CA ASP A 39 -36.83 -16.88 -9.53
C ASP A 39 -36.16 -17.79 -10.56
N SER A 40 -36.69 -17.83 -11.79
CA SER A 40 -36.06 -18.55 -12.90
C SER A 40 -34.66 -18.01 -13.23
N ILE A 41 -34.50 -16.69 -13.32
CA ILE A 41 -33.19 -16.07 -13.53
C ILE A 41 -32.25 -16.35 -12.34
N PHE A 42 -32.75 -16.25 -11.10
CA PHE A 42 -31.94 -16.55 -9.92
C PHE A 42 -31.45 -18.00 -9.91
N ASN A 43 -32.30 -18.95 -10.27
CA ASN A 43 -31.94 -20.37 -10.37
C ASN A 43 -30.89 -20.61 -11.46
N TYR A 44 -31.05 -19.98 -12.63
CA TYR A 44 -30.06 -20.01 -13.71
C TYR A 44 -28.68 -19.50 -13.24
N VAL A 45 -28.66 -18.33 -12.61
CA VAL A 45 -27.43 -17.73 -12.06
C VAL A 45 -26.81 -18.62 -10.98
N SER A 46 -27.65 -19.21 -10.13
CA SER A 46 -27.25 -20.08 -9.03
C SER A 46 -26.64 -21.40 -9.50
N ASN A 47 -27.08 -21.91 -10.65
CA ASN A 47 -26.52 -23.11 -11.27
C ASN A 47 -25.16 -22.82 -11.92
N ILE A 48 -25.02 -21.70 -12.62
CA ILE A 48 -23.77 -21.35 -13.32
C ILE A 48 -22.66 -20.95 -12.34
N LYS A 49 -23.01 -20.31 -11.22
CA LYS A 49 -22.05 -19.87 -10.19
C LYS A 49 -20.96 -18.97 -10.74
N ASN A 50 -21.35 -17.95 -11.51
CA ASN A 50 -20.46 -16.95 -12.10
C ASN A 50 -20.68 -15.58 -11.44
N ILE A 51 -19.59 -14.88 -11.12
CA ILE A 51 -19.62 -13.64 -10.33
C ILE A 51 -20.30 -12.51 -11.10
N ASN A 52 -20.07 -12.39 -12.41
CA ASN A 52 -20.68 -11.34 -13.23
C ASN A 52 -22.18 -11.56 -13.40
N LEU A 53 -22.62 -12.81 -13.54
CA LEU A 53 -24.05 -13.14 -13.62
C LEU A 53 -24.78 -12.79 -12.33
N TYR A 54 -24.20 -13.11 -11.16
CA TYR A 54 -24.76 -12.67 -9.88
C TYR A 54 -24.77 -11.14 -9.75
N THR A 55 -23.70 -10.47 -10.19
CA THR A 55 -23.61 -9.00 -10.17
C THR A 55 -24.71 -8.37 -11.02
N HIS A 56 -24.93 -8.91 -12.23
CA HIS A 56 -26.01 -8.50 -13.11
C HIS A 56 -27.39 -8.73 -12.45
N PHE A 57 -27.63 -9.92 -11.88
CA PHE A 57 -28.88 -10.19 -11.16
C PHE A 57 -29.17 -9.19 -10.04
N ILE A 58 -28.17 -8.91 -9.19
CA ILE A 58 -28.32 -7.98 -8.06
C ILE A 58 -28.67 -6.57 -8.54
N ASN A 59 -28.03 -6.12 -9.63
CA ASN A 59 -28.25 -4.79 -10.18
C ASN A 59 -29.58 -4.69 -10.94
N SER A 60 -29.98 -5.75 -11.65
CA SER A 60 -31.22 -5.79 -12.43
C SER A 60 -32.47 -5.98 -11.55
N PHE A 61 -32.31 -6.61 -10.37
CA PHE A 61 -33.42 -6.90 -9.45
C PHE A 61 -33.15 -6.42 -8.01
N PRO A 62 -32.94 -5.11 -7.80
CA PRO A 62 -32.49 -4.58 -6.50
C PRO A 62 -33.50 -4.77 -5.36
N ASN A 63 -34.79 -4.95 -5.67
CA ASN A 63 -35.86 -5.14 -4.69
C ASN A 63 -36.33 -6.61 -4.59
N SER A 64 -35.61 -7.55 -5.22
CA SER A 64 -35.98 -8.98 -5.17
C SER A 64 -35.76 -9.57 -3.77
N LYS A 65 -36.68 -10.45 -3.34
CA LYS A 65 -36.51 -11.29 -2.14
C LYS A 65 -35.26 -12.18 -2.21
N LYS A 66 -34.78 -12.51 -3.42
CA LYS A 66 -33.57 -13.32 -3.64
C LYS A 66 -32.27 -12.53 -3.57
N ARG A 67 -32.32 -11.18 -3.54
CA ARG A 67 -31.12 -10.33 -3.60
C ARG A 67 -30.09 -10.67 -2.52
N ILE A 68 -30.51 -10.80 -1.27
CA ILE A 68 -29.60 -11.10 -0.15
C ILE A 68 -28.88 -12.44 -0.38
N ASN A 69 -29.62 -13.46 -0.81
CA ASN A 69 -29.04 -14.76 -1.15
C ASN A 69 -28.07 -14.65 -2.34
N ALA A 70 -28.44 -13.92 -3.39
CA ALA A 70 -27.57 -13.67 -4.54
C ALA A 70 -26.26 -12.96 -4.13
N GLU A 71 -26.34 -11.94 -3.28
CA GLU A 71 -25.17 -11.26 -2.72
C GLU A 71 -24.28 -12.23 -1.93
N GLN A 72 -24.88 -13.08 -1.10
CA GLN A 72 -24.15 -14.07 -0.30
C GLN A 72 -23.45 -15.12 -1.16
N GLN A 73 -24.17 -15.71 -2.13
CA GLN A 73 -23.59 -16.71 -3.02
C GLN A 73 -22.47 -16.10 -3.88
N ARG A 74 -22.68 -14.88 -4.39
CA ARG A 74 -21.64 -14.14 -5.13
C ARG A 74 -20.38 -13.95 -4.29
N ARG A 75 -20.52 -13.54 -3.03
CA ARG A 75 -19.39 -13.36 -2.10
C ARG A 75 -18.62 -14.65 -1.89
N LYS A 76 -19.31 -15.79 -1.71
CA LYS A 76 -18.67 -17.11 -1.56
C LYS A 76 -17.78 -17.48 -2.75
N LEU A 77 -18.13 -17.08 -3.97
CA LEU A 77 -17.34 -17.38 -5.17
C LEU A 77 -15.94 -16.75 -5.14
N PHE A 78 -15.75 -15.63 -4.43
CA PHE A 78 -14.44 -15.00 -4.31
C PHE A 78 -13.44 -15.83 -3.47
N PHE A 79 -13.88 -16.85 -2.73
CA PHE A 79 -12.95 -17.81 -2.11
C PHE A 79 -12.34 -18.82 -3.11
N ASN A 80 -12.85 -18.86 -4.35
CA ASN A 80 -12.38 -19.78 -5.38
C ASN A 80 -11.79 -19.02 -6.56
N ILE A 81 -10.45 -19.06 -6.69
CA ILE A 81 -9.72 -18.40 -7.77
C ILE A 81 -10.17 -18.86 -9.16
N ASN A 82 -10.58 -20.12 -9.34
CA ASN A 82 -11.06 -20.59 -10.64
C ASN A 82 -12.37 -19.89 -11.02
N LYS A 83 -13.26 -19.65 -10.05
CA LYS A 83 -14.50 -18.88 -10.28
C LYS A 83 -14.25 -17.41 -10.59
N VAL A 84 -13.20 -16.83 -10.03
CA VAL A 84 -12.75 -15.47 -10.37
C VAL A 84 -12.25 -15.42 -11.81
N ILE A 85 -11.41 -16.38 -12.23
CA ILE A 85 -10.87 -16.47 -13.58
C ILE A 85 -11.96 -16.77 -14.61
N GLU A 86 -12.84 -17.74 -14.36
CA GLU A 86 -14.01 -18.06 -15.20
C GLU A 86 -14.96 -16.86 -15.34
N SER A 87 -14.93 -15.92 -14.40
CA SER A 87 -15.69 -14.67 -14.45
C SER A 87 -14.93 -13.53 -15.15
N ASN A 88 -13.77 -13.80 -15.78
CA ASN A 88 -12.93 -12.81 -16.46
C ASN A 88 -12.56 -11.59 -15.59
N LEU A 89 -12.38 -11.78 -14.29
CA LEU A 89 -11.97 -10.72 -13.38
C LEU A 89 -10.44 -10.68 -13.25
N ASP A 90 -9.83 -9.48 -13.34
CA ASP A 90 -8.40 -9.31 -13.13
C ASP A 90 -8.04 -9.50 -11.65
N VAL A 91 -7.27 -10.54 -11.38
CA VAL A 91 -6.87 -10.94 -10.03
C VAL A 91 -6.08 -9.84 -9.32
N ASP A 92 -5.22 -9.12 -10.04
CA ASP A 92 -4.41 -8.08 -9.41
C ASP A 92 -5.22 -6.84 -9.09
N SER A 93 -6.16 -6.43 -9.95
CA SER A 93 -7.12 -5.37 -9.62
C SER A 93 -7.91 -5.72 -8.35
N LEU A 94 -8.31 -6.99 -8.18
CA LEU A 94 -8.98 -7.42 -6.95
C LEU A 94 -8.07 -7.35 -5.71
N ILE A 95 -6.80 -7.73 -5.84
CA ILE A 95 -5.81 -7.64 -4.75
C ILE A 95 -5.48 -6.17 -4.42
N GLU A 96 -5.45 -5.28 -5.41
CA GLU A 96 -5.25 -3.84 -5.20
C GLU A 96 -6.40 -3.22 -4.39
N VAL A 97 -7.63 -3.69 -4.60
CA VAL A 97 -8.79 -3.30 -3.79
C VAL A 97 -8.75 -3.95 -2.40
N ASN A 98 -8.46 -5.25 -2.34
CA ASN A 98 -8.43 -6.01 -1.08
C ASN A 98 -7.32 -7.08 -1.10
N ALA A 99 -6.15 -6.70 -0.57
CA ALA A 99 -4.99 -7.57 -0.52
C ALA A 99 -5.16 -8.78 0.42
N CYS A 100 -6.22 -8.82 1.24
CA CYS A 100 -6.52 -9.99 2.08
C CYS A 100 -6.83 -11.26 1.28
N TYR A 101 -7.15 -11.14 -0.01
CA TYR A 101 -7.33 -12.28 -0.90
C TYR A 101 -6.02 -12.82 -1.49
N ALA A 102 -4.88 -12.13 -1.31
CA ALA A 102 -3.60 -12.55 -1.87
C ALA A 102 -3.21 -14.01 -1.53
N PRO A 103 -3.39 -14.52 -0.29
CA PRO A 103 -3.09 -15.92 0.03
C PRO A 103 -3.88 -16.95 -0.79
N ILE A 104 -5.11 -16.60 -1.19
CA ILE A 104 -5.99 -17.46 -2.00
C ILE A 104 -5.64 -17.35 -3.48
N TYR A 105 -5.33 -16.15 -3.96
CA TYR A 105 -5.23 -15.87 -5.39
C TYR A 105 -3.81 -16.10 -5.94
N LYS A 106 -2.79 -15.84 -5.13
CA LYS A 106 -1.38 -15.88 -5.54
C LYS A 106 -0.68 -17.10 -4.95
N LYS A 107 0.27 -17.64 -5.72
CA LYS A 107 1.09 -18.78 -5.30
C LYS A 107 2.19 -18.32 -4.34
N ILE A 108 1.80 -17.90 -3.14
CA ILE A 108 2.70 -17.30 -2.16
C ILE A 108 3.59 -18.31 -1.43
N ASP A 109 3.15 -19.58 -1.29
CA ASP A 109 3.97 -20.64 -0.69
C ASP A 109 5.05 -21.06 -1.68
N TYR A 110 6.26 -20.50 -1.55
CA TYR A 110 7.37 -20.77 -2.47
C TYR A 110 7.93 -22.20 -2.35
N VAL A 111 7.78 -22.86 -1.21
CA VAL A 111 8.23 -24.24 -1.01
C VAL A 111 7.35 -25.20 -1.80
N LYS A 112 6.02 -25.06 -1.66
CA LYS A 112 5.05 -25.93 -2.35
C LYS A 112 4.55 -25.37 -3.68
N LYS A 113 4.96 -24.16 -4.06
CA LYS A 113 4.51 -23.40 -5.25
C LYS A 113 2.98 -23.34 -5.38
N ARG A 114 2.28 -23.10 -4.27
CA ARG A 114 0.81 -23.20 -4.17
C ARG A 114 0.16 -21.97 -3.54
N ARG A 115 -1.17 -21.95 -3.63
CA ARG A 115 -2.08 -21.05 -2.90
C ARG A 115 -2.52 -21.67 -1.58
N PHE A 116 -3.03 -20.85 -0.68
CA PHE A 116 -3.68 -21.28 0.55
C PHE A 116 -5.20 -21.37 0.35
N ASN A 117 -5.82 -22.33 1.03
CA ASN A 117 -7.28 -22.48 1.07
C ASN A 117 -7.89 -21.64 2.20
N LYS A 118 -9.21 -21.40 2.13
CA LYS A 118 -9.95 -20.65 3.17
C LYS A 118 -9.69 -21.19 4.59
N SER A 119 -9.67 -22.50 4.77
CA SER A 119 -9.44 -23.13 6.07
C SER A 119 -8.06 -22.85 6.65
N GLU A 120 -7.04 -22.63 5.81
CA GLU A 120 -5.67 -22.33 6.23
C GLU A 120 -5.49 -20.86 6.66
N LEU A 121 -6.48 -20.01 6.39
CA LEU A 121 -6.47 -18.62 6.87
C LEU A 121 -6.88 -18.54 8.34
N ILE A 122 -7.63 -19.52 8.82
CA ILE A 122 -8.21 -19.56 10.17
C ILE A 122 -7.12 -19.88 11.20
N ASN A 123 -7.12 -19.14 12.31
CA ASN A 123 -6.27 -19.45 13.45
C ASN A 123 -6.84 -20.67 14.21
N LEU A 124 -6.20 -21.81 14.04
CA LEU A 124 -6.60 -23.06 14.69
C LEU A 124 -6.11 -23.18 16.14
N ASP A 125 -5.25 -22.25 16.59
CA ASP A 125 -4.72 -22.25 17.96
C ASP A 125 -5.69 -21.60 18.97
N LEU A 126 -6.74 -20.93 18.47
CA LEU A 126 -7.85 -20.45 19.29
C LEU A 126 -9.03 -21.43 19.26
N ASP A 127 -9.78 -21.44 20.36
CA ASP A 127 -10.97 -22.27 20.52
C ASP A 127 -11.94 -22.13 19.33
N SER A 128 -12.63 -23.23 19.00
CA SER A 128 -13.55 -23.28 17.86
C SER A 128 -14.69 -22.26 17.92
N THR A 129 -15.11 -21.89 19.13
CA THR A 129 -16.17 -20.92 19.39
C THR A 129 -15.66 -19.49 19.50
N ASN A 130 -14.34 -19.28 19.57
CA ASN A 130 -13.76 -17.95 19.69
C ASN A 130 -13.88 -17.19 18.34
N PRO A 131 -14.66 -16.10 18.26
CA PRO A 131 -14.91 -15.40 17.00
C PRO A 131 -13.65 -14.75 16.40
N TYR A 132 -12.64 -14.45 17.23
CA TYR A 132 -11.40 -13.82 16.80
C TYR A 132 -10.50 -14.74 15.97
N LYS A 133 -10.76 -16.05 15.96
CA LYS A 133 -10.00 -17.03 15.16
C LYS A 133 -10.02 -16.77 13.65
N ASN A 134 -10.99 -15.99 13.20
CA ASN A 134 -11.18 -15.64 11.79
C ASN A 134 -10.28 -14.49 11.32
N ARG A 135 -9.45 -13.93 12.21
CA ARG A 135 -8.49 -12.87 11.91
C ARG A 135 -7.18 -13.44 11.40
N PHE A 136 -6.65 -12.79 10.38
CA PHE A 136 -5.32 -13.03 9.84
C PHE A 136 -4.73 -11.72 9.32
N VAL A 137 -3.43 -11.72 9.04
CA VAL A 137 -2.74 -10.53 8.55
C VAL A 137 -2.01 -10.87 7.26
N VAL A 138 -2.02 -9.95 6.29
CA VAL A 138 -1.25 -10.05 5.05
C VAL A 138 -0.28 -8.89 5.00
N ALA A 139 1.02 -9.18 4.93
CA ALA A 139 2.01 -8.19 4.51
C ALA A 139 2.06 -8.16 2.98
N ASP A 140 1.42 -7.17 2.38
CA ASP A 140 1.58 -6.87 0.96
C ASP A 140 2.81 -5.98 0.78
N LEU A 141 3.91 -6.59 0.39
CA LEU A 141 5.22 -5.98 0.31
C LEU A 141 5.60 -5.52 -1.10
N ASN A 142 4.67 -5.51 -2.06
CA ASN A 142 4.92 -4.94 -3.38
C ASN A 142 4.96 -3.42 -3.30
N SER A 143 6.00 -2.82 -3.87
CA SER A 143 6.17 -1.36 -4.01
C SER A 143 5.85 -0.85 -5.41
N LEU A 144 5.89 -1.72 -6.42
CA LEU A 144 5.57 -1.39 -7.81
C LEU A 144 4.25 -1.99 -8.26
N ASN A 145 3.54 -1.28 -9.14
CA ASN A 145 2.39 -1.81 -9.86
C ASN A 145 2.85 -2.68 -11.04
N LYS A 146 1.90 -3.28 -11.77
CA LYS A 146 2.19 -4.08 -12.99
C LYS A 146 2.99 -3.32 -14.05
N LYS A 147 2.87 -1.99 -14.09
CA LYS A 147 3.55 -1.11 -15.06
C LYS A 147 4.95 -0.69 -14.58
N GLY A 148 5.44 -1.23 -13.45
CA GLY A 148 6.75 -0.90 -12.88
C GLY A 148 6.84 0.49 -12.23
N LYS A 149 5.70 1.16 -11.99
CA LYS A 149 5.65 2.45 -11.28
C LYS A 149 5.36 2.24 -9.80
N SER A 150 5.79 3.17 -8.95
CA SER A 150 5.40 3.21 -7.53
C SER A 150 3.89 3.06 -7.39
N ARG A 151 3.44 2.18 -6.48
CA ARG A 151 2.00 1.98 -6.21
C ARG A 151 1.40 3.16 -5.46
N GLY A 152 2.22 3.89 -4.72
CA GLY A 152 1.71 4.75 -3.67
C GLY A 152 1.27 3.93 -2.46
N VAL A 153 0.99 4.61 -1.37
CA VAL A 153 0.36 4.04 -0.17
C VAL A 153 -0.82 4.92 0.21
N LYS A 154 -1.84 4.27 0.77
CA LYS A 154 -3.02 4.90 1.35
C LYS A 154 -3.45 4.05 2.54
N GLU A 155 -3.33 4.57 3.75
CA GLU A 155 -3.86 3.87 4.92
C GLU A 155 -5.38 3.81 4.91
N ILE A 156 -5.91 2.81 5.61
CA ILE A 156 -7.34 2.66 5.91
C ILE A 156 -7.40 2.34 7.40
N HIS A 157 -7.90 3.27 8.19
CA HIS A 157 -8.05 3.07 9.63
C HIS A 157 -9.25 2.18 9.94
N PHE A 158 -9.19 1.51 11.09
CA PHE A 158 -10.29 0.69 11.56
C PHE A 158 -11.57 1.53 11.70
N ASN A 159 -12.66 1.01 11.15
CA ASN A 159 -13.97 1.63 11.23
C ASN A 159 -14.79 0.95 12.34
N GLU A 160 -14.74 1.54 13.53
CA GLU A 160 -15.45 1.01 14.70
C GLU A 160 -16.96 0.87 14.46
N LYS A 161 -17.58 1.77 13.67
CA LYS A 161 -19.03 1.79 13.46
C LYS A 161 -19.54 0.57 12.72
N ASN A 162 -18.69 -0.05 11.90
CA ASN A 162 -19.01 -1.24 11.12
C ASN A 162 -18.51 -2.53 11.80
N SER A 163 -17.84 -2.42 12.95
CA SER A 163 -17.32 -3.58 13.67
C SER A 163 -18.44 -4.39 14.31
N TRP A 164 -18.40 -5.71 14.14
CA TRP A 164 -19.29 -6.61 14.85
C TRP A 164 -19.06 -6.59 16.36
N GLU A 165 -17.85 -6.22 16.82
CA GLU A 165 -17.48 -6.12 18.25
C GLU A 165 -18.29 -5.05 18.99
N PHE A 166 -18.87 -4.06 18.29
CA PHE A 166 -19.57 -2.92 18.89
C PHE A 166 -21.02 -2.79 18.41
N LYS A 167 -21.53 -3.79 17.69
CA LYS A 167 -22.82 -3.72 17.01
C LYS A 167 -23.97 -3.48 17.98
N ASN A 168 -23.98 -4.17 19.12
CA ASN A 168 -25.12 -4.11 20.04
C ASN A 168 -25.07 -2.82 20.86
N ILE A 169 -23.87 -2.42 21.30
CA ILE A 169 -23.70 -1.18 22.04
C ILE A 169 -24.02 0.06 21.19
N PHE A 170 -23.67 0.08 19.90
CA PHE A 170 -24.05 1.20 19.02
C PHE A 170 -25.52 1.17 18.62
N ALA A 171 -26.13 -0.01 18.50
CA ALA A 171 -27.58 -0.12 18.31
C ALA A 171 -28.33 0.45 19.53
N TYR A 172 -27.85 0.15 20.75
CA TYR A 172 -28.37 0.74 21.98
C TYR A 172 -28.20 2.27 22.00
N ALA A 173 -27.00 2.78 21.69
CA ALA A 173 -26.74 4.22 21.61
C ALA A 173 -27.74 4.94 20.68
N ASN A 174 -27.97 4.36 19.49
CA ASN A 174 -28.90 4.92 18.51
C ASN A 174 -30.35 4.88 19.00
N GLN A 175 -30.77 3.78 19.64
CA GLN A 175 -32.13 3.63 20.18
C GLN A 175 -32.41 4.69 21.26
N GLU A 176 -31.45 4.88 22.17
CA GLU A 176 -31.57 5.80 23.30
C GLU A 176 -31.12 7.23 22.96
N LYS A 177 -30.74 7.49 21.70
CA LYS A 177 -30.24 8.79 21.21
C LYS A 177 -29.03 9.32 21.99
N ILE A 178 -28.16 8.43 22.43
CA ILE A 178 -26.92 8.75 23.15
C ILE A 178 -25.77 8.89 22.15
N SER A 179 -24.92 9.89 22.34
CA SER A 179 -23.67 10.01 21.58
C SER A 179 -22.77 8.79 21.81
N ILE A 180 -22.17 8.27 20.74
CA ILE A 180 -21.26 7.12 20.81
C ILE A 180 -20.08 7.40 21.76
N ASP A 181 -19.58 8.63 21.83
CA ASP A 181 -18.45 8.95 22.71
C ASP A 181 -18.87 8.97 24.18
N SER A 182 -20.13 9.30 24.49
CA SER A 182 -20.66 9.27 25.86
C SER A 182 -20.95 7.86 26.37
N ILE A 183 -21.01 6.86 25.49
CA ILE A 183 -21.37 5.49 25.89
C ILE A 183 -20.32 4.85 26.79
N ILE A 184 -19.08 5.35 26.79
CA ILE A 184 -17.98 4.83 27.62
C ILE A 184 -18.13 5.19 29.12
N GLU A 185 -19.00 6.15 29.43
CA GLU A 185 -19.26 6.66 30.78
C GLU A 185 -20.50 6.03 31.42
N ILE A 186 -21.31 5.32 30.64
CA ILE A 186 -22.55 4.70 31.15
C ILE A 186 -22.22 3.53 32.08
N GLU A 187 -22.83 3.49 33.25
CA GLU A 187 -22.80 2.30 34.11
C GLU A 187 -23.94 1.36 33.72
N PHE A 188 -23.73 0.45 32.77
CA PHE A 188 -24.79 -0.49 32.34
C PHE A 188 -25.31 -1.39 33.47
N ASP A 189 -24.56 -1.53 34.56
CA ASP A 189 -25.01 -2.26 35.75
C ASP A 189 -26.19 -1.56 36.44
N SER A 190 -26.23 -0.22 36.46
CA SER A 190 -27.29 0.59 37.08
C SER A 190 -28.41 0.99 36.11
N VAL A 191 -28.21 0.84 34.80
CA VAL A 191 -29.21 1.17 33.78
C VAL A 191 -30.22 0.04 33.57
N GLN A 192 -31.50 0.40 33.50
CA GLN A 192 -32.58 -0.52 33.10
C GLN A 192 -32.55 -0.71 31.59
N ILE A 193 -32.23 -1.92 31.15
CA ILE A 193 -32.12 -2.27 29.73
C ILE A 193 -33.37 -3.05 29.32
N SER A 194 -33.92 -2.72 28.15
CA SER A 194 -35.04 -3.46 27.55
C SER A 194 -34.74 -4.97 27.48
N LYS A 195 -35.73 -5.81 27.83
CA LYS A 195 -35.64 -7.28 27.76
C LYS A 195 -35.24 -7.82 26.37
N LYS A 196 -35.38 -7.01 25.31
CA LYS A 196 -34.97 -7.36 23.95
C LYS A 196 -33.45 -7.36 23.74
N MET A 197 -32.68 -6.72 24.62
CA MET A 197 -31.23 -6.62 24.50
C MET A 197 -30.51 -7.45 25.58
N ASN A 198 -29.38 -8.04 25.22
CA ASN A 198 -28.57 -8.82 26.15
C ASN A 198 -27.64 -7.89 26.96
N LYS A 199 -27.99 -7.62 28.22
CA LYS A 199 -27.23 -6.76 29.15
C LYS A 199 -25.76 -7.18 29.28
N ASN A 200 -25.48 -8.46 29.47
CA ASN A 200 -24.11 -8.97 29.60
C ASN A 200 -23.29 -8.70 28.33
N LYS A 201 -23.91 -8.83 27.16
CA LYS A 201 -23.26 -8.52 25.89
C LYS A 201 -22.94 -7.03 25.78
N LEU A 202 -23.88 -6.14 26.12
CA LEU A 202 -23.65 -4.69 26.13
C LEU A 202 -22.49 -4.30 27.06
N ILE A 203 -22.46 -4.84 28.29
CA ILE A 203 -21.37 -4.62 29.25
C ILE A 203 -20.04 -5.07 28.67
N SER A 204 -19.99 -6.25 28.03
CA SER A 204 -18.77 -6.78 27.43
C SER A 204 -18.29 -5.92 26.25
N GLU A 205 -19.18 -5.52 25.34
CA GLU A 205 -18.85 -4.68 24.18
C GLU A 205 -18.42 -3.28 24.63
N GLN A 206 -19.04 -2.73 25.68
CA GLN A 206 -18.63 -1.45 26.27
C GLN A 206 -17.19 -1.51 26.80
N LYS A 207 -16.86 -2.54 27.56
CA LYS A 207 -15.49 -2.72 28.10
C LYS A 207 -14.46 -2.78 26.96
N ILE A 208 -14.78 -3.47 25.87
CA ILE A 208 -13.91 -3.55 24.70
C ILE A 208 -13.82 -2.19 23.98
N TYR A 209 -14.95 -1.51 23.78
CA TYR A 209 -14.99 -0.21 23.11
C TYR A 209 -14.24 0.86 23.90
N LYS A 210 -14.43 0.91 25.22
CA LYS A 210 -13.70 1.81 26.13
C LYS A 210 -12.19 1.54 26.06
N ASN A 211 -11.77 0.27 26.12
CA ASN A 211 -10.36 -0.10 25.95
C ASN A 211 -9.80 0.35 24.59
N TYR A 212 -10.53 0.13 23.48
CA TYR A 212 -10.14 0.65 22.16
C TYR A 212 -10.01 2.18 22.15
N PHE A 213 -11.01 2.87 22.70
CA PHE A 213 -11.06 4.34 22.73
C PHE A 213 -9.85 4.93 23.46
N GLU A 214 -9.60 4.46 24.69
CA GLU A 214 -8.59 5.00 25.59
C GLU A 214 -7.16 4.54 25.25
N LYS A 215 -6.99 3.35 24.67
CA LYS A 215 -5.68 2.74 24.44
C LYS A 215 -5.21 2.82 23.00
N VAL A 216 -6.12 2.97 22.04
CA VAL A 216 -5.81 2.90 20.61
C VAL A 216 -6.30 4.12 19.86
N LYS A 217 -7.61 4.43 19.92
CA LYS A 217 -8.25 5.49 19.12
C LYS A 217 -7.65 6.87 19.39
N LYS A 218 -7.24 7.17 20.63
CA LYS A 218 -6.61 8.46 20.95
C LYS A 218 -5.31 8.76 20.18
N TYR A 219 -4.65 7.73 19.66
CA TYR A 219 -3.44 7.85 18.84
C TYR A 219 -3.74 7.96 17.34
N LYS A 220 -5.03 7.92 16.95
CA LYS A 220 -5.45 7.94 15.55
C LYS A 220 -5.07 9.28 14.92
N GLU A 221 -4.17 9.20 13.95
CA GLU A 221 -3.73 10.31 13.13
C GLU A 221 -4.52 10.37 11.81
N PRO A 222 -4.31 11.38 10.96
CA PRO A 222 -4.76 11.32 9.57
C PRO A 222 -4.15 10.11 8.85
N GLU A 223 -4.93 9.47 7.98
CA GLU A 223 -4.47 8.34 7.16
C GLU A 223 -3.32 8.79 6.24
N VAL A 224 -2.21 8.05 6.23
CA VAL A 224 -1.09 8.36 5.35
C VAL A 224 -1.46 8.05 3.90
N GLU A 225 -1.41 9.06 3.03
CA GLU A 225 -1.55 8.91 1.58
C GLU A 225 -0.37 9.59 0.85
N LYS A 226 0.43 8.81 0.11
CA LYS A 226 1.56 9.35 -0.67
C LYS A 226 1.92 8.48 -1.87
N ALA A 227 2.39 9.12 -2.94
CA ALA A 227 2.85 8.45 -4.15
C ALA A 227 4.30 7.94 -4.05
N TYR A 228 5.13 8.63 -3.25
CA TYR A 228 6.56 8.37 -3.07
C TYR A 228 6.99 8.75 -1.65
N SER A 229 8.09 8.15 -1.19
CA SER A 229 8.83 8.67 -0.03
C SER A 229 10.02 9.48 -0.50
N ILE A 230 10.40 10.50 0.26
CA ILE A 230 11.51 11.38 -0.08
C ILE A 230 12.54 11.37 1.04
N PHE A 231 13.78 11.04 0.71
CA PHE A 231 14.87 11.06 1.65
C PHE A 231 16.14 11.54 0.95
N GLN A 232 16.80 12.53 1.54
CA GLN A 232 18.00 13.17 0.99
C GLN A 232 17.82 13.64 -0.47
N GLY A 233 16.65 14.20 -0.78
CA GLY A 233 16.32 14.66 -2.13
C GLY A 233 16.04 13.57 -3.17
N ARG A 234 16.06 12.29 -2.81
CA ARG A 234 15.74 11.16 -3.71
C ARG A 234 14.33 10.64 -3.47
N LYS A 235 13.70 10.15 -4.54
CA LYS A 235 12.39 9.49 -4.49
C LYS A 235 12.57 7.98 -4.29
N TYR A 236 11.80 7.44 -3.36
CA TYR A 236 11.73 6.02 -3.08
C TYR A 236 10.34 5.51 -3.43
N ASN A 237 10.30 4.38 -4.11
CA ASN A 237 9.05 3.71 -4.43
C ASN A 237 8.36 3.28 -3.13
N VAL A 238 7.04 3.35 -3.12
CA VAL A 238 6.24 2.95 -1.97
C VAL A 238 5.06 2.09 -2.39
N GLY A 239 4.66 1.20 -1.49
CA GLY A 239 3.49 0.35 -1.65
C GLY A 239 3.31 -0.70 -0.57
N GLN A 240 4.22 -0.77 0.40
CA GLN A 240 4.19 -1.80 1.43
C GLN A 240 3.18 -1.49 2.53
N ASN A 241 2.33 -2.46 2.83
CA ASN A 241 1.29 -2.35 3.84
C ASN A 241 1.13 -3.66 4.63
N LEU A 242 0.68 -3.52 5.88
CA LEU A 242 0.05 -4.61 6.63
C LEU A 242 -1.46 -4.47 6.50
N CYS A 243 -2.10 -5.51 5.98
CA CYS A 243 -3.54 -5.63 5.81
C CYS A 243 -4.10 -6.52 6.92
N PHE A 244 -5.05 -5.98 7.68
CA PHE A 244 -5.71 -6.65 8.79
C PHE A 244 -7.01 -7.23 8.28
N CYS A 245 -7.08 -8.56 8.24
CA CYS A 245 -8.05 -9.30 7.45
C CYS A 245 -8.93 -10.17 8.33
N GLU A 246 -10.24 -10.13 8.12
CA GLU A 246 -11.18 -10.93 8.91
C GLU A 246 -12.16 -11.66 8.00
N ILE A 247 -12.30 -12.97 8.23
CA ILE A 247 -13.31 -13.78 7.57
C ILE A 247 -14.63 -13.59 8.30
N ILE A 248 -15.60 -12.99 7.62
CA ILE A 248 -16.97 -12.85 8.15
C ILE A 248 -17.87 -13.61 7.18
N GLU A 249 -18.41 -14.73 7.68
CA GLU A 249 -19.33 -15.61 6.96
C GLU A 249 -18.80 -16.06 5.57
N ASP A 250 -19.18 -15.31 4.54
CA ASP A 250 -19.10 -15.61 3.12
C ASP A 250 -18.04 -14.78 2.37
N THR A 251 -17.27 -13.92 3.05
CA THR A 251 -16.24 -13.09 2.43
C THR A 251 -15.08 -12.78 3.38
N ILE A 252 -14.04 -12.16 2.84
CA ILE A 252 -12.91 -11.58 3.57
C ILE A 252 -13.05 -10.06 3.59
N TYR A 253 -13.07 -9.48 4.78
CA TYR A 253 -13.06 -8.04 4.98
C TYR A 253 -11.64 -7.54 5.25
N LEU A 254 -11.28 -6.44 4.61
CA LEU A 254 -10.13 -5.63 5.00
C LEU A 254 -10.58 -4.68 6.11
N GLN A 255 -10.22 -4.99 7.35
CA GLN A 255 -10.63 -4.22 8.54
C GLN A 255 -9.79 -2.96 8.73
N ALA A 256 -8.50 -3.04 8.40
CA ALA A 256 -7.58 -1.92 8.38
C ALA A 256 -6.42 -2.20 7.44
N LYS A 257 -5.77 -1.15 6.96
CA LYS A 257 -4.56 -1.20 6.14
C LYS A 257 -3.60 -0.14 6.64
N HIS A 258 -2.47 -0.58 7.16
CA HIS A 258 -1.46 0.31 7.71
C HIS A 258 -0.20 0.25 6.90
N VAL A 259 0.38 1.42 6.65
CA VAL A 259 1.63 1.50 5.92
C VAL A 259 2.74 0.88 6.76
N THR A 260 3.60 0.07 6.13
CA THR A 260 4.76 -0.49 6.81
C THR A 260 6.02 -0.21 6.04
N SER A 261 7.14 -0.14 6.75
CA SER A 261 8.45 -0.10 6.09
C SER A 261 9.48 -0.79 6.93
N SER A 262 10.59 -1.08 6.28
CA SER A 262 11.86 -0.99 6.95
C SER A 262 12.91 -0.42 5.99
N GLN A 263 13.62 0.59 6.43
CA GLN A 263 14.97 0.84 5.99
C GLN A 263 15.88 0.37 7.12
N GLY A 264 15.87 -0.95 7.36
CA GLY A 264 16.87 -1.61 8.19
C GLY A 264 18.19 -1.62 7.45
N GLN A 265 19.02 -0.60 7.62
CA GLN A 265 20.35 -0.66 7.06
C GLN A 265 21.11 -1.81 7.75
N THR A 266 21.54 -2.81 6.98
CA THR A 266 22.39 -3.87 7.55
C THR A 266 23.71 -3.22 7.92
N ARG A 267 24.01 -3.20 9.22
CA ARG A 267 25.23 -2.65 9.78
C ARG A 267 26.40 -3.56 9.40
N LYS A 268 27.26 -3.11 8.51
CA LYS A 268 28.62 -3.61 8.37
C LYS A 268 29.54 -2.65 9.11
N PHE A 269 30.53 -3.17 9.81
CA PHE A 269 31.59 -2.32 10.32
C PHE A 269 32.62 -2.10 9.23
N GLU A 270 33.08 -0.87 9.08
CA GLU A 270 34.16 -0.57 8.17
C GLU A 270 35.44 -1.24 8.68
N ARG A 271 36.20 -1.83 7.75
CA ARG A 271 37.47 -2.47 8.05
C ARG A 271 38.56 -1.78 7.26
N ASP A 272 39.70 -1.58 7.91
CA ASP A 272 40.91 -1.13 7.26
C ASP A 272 41.31 -2.15 6.19
N SER A 273 41.52 -1.70 4.96
CA SER A 273 41.78 -2.58 3.82
C SER A 273 43.14 -3.26 3.87
N ILE A 274 44.05 -2.81 4.74
CA ILE A 274 45.41 -3.31 4.90
C ILE A 274 45.49 -4.21 6.14
N THR A 275 45.00 -3.75 7.29
CA THR A 275 45.11 -4.48 8.56
C THR A 275 43.92 -5.41 8.83
N ASN A 276 42.81 -5.25 8.09
CA ASN A 276 41.54 -5.94 8.31
C ASN A 276 40.91 -5.65 9.70
N GLU A 277 41.41 -4.66 10.44
CA GLU A 277 40.89 -4.21 11.73
C GLU A 277 39.67 -3.30 11.56
N LEU A 278 38.85 -3.17 12.60
CA LEU A 278 37.66 -2.32 12.56
C LEU A 278 38.05 -0.84 12.66
N ILE A 279 37.58 -0.02 11.72
CA ILE A 279 37.81 1.43 11.76
C ILE A 279 36.94 2.06 12.86
N LEU A 280 37.56 2.90 13.67
CA LEU A 280 36.94 3.66 14.76
C LEU A 280 36.84 5.14 14.36
N ASP A 281 35.79 5.82 14.82
CA ASP A 281 35.67 7.27 14.70
C ASP A 281 36.59 7.99 15.70
N GLU A 282 36.60 9.32 15.63
CA GLU A 282 37.38 10.23 16.49
C GLU A 282 37.15 10.03 18.00
N ARG A 283 36.07 9.31 18.38
CA ARG A 283 35.66 9.02 19.76
C ARG A 283 35.85 7.55 20.12
N GLY A 284 36.56 6.77 19.28
CA GLY A 284 36.82 5.35 19.50
C GLY A 284 35.62 4.44 19.20
N LYS A 285 34.58 4.92 18.52
CA LYS A 285 33.39 4.14 18.21
C LYS A 285 33.45 3.56 16.80
N LYS A 286 33.13 2.28 16.67
CA LYS A 286 33.15 1.56 15.38
C LYS A 286 32.30 2.27 14.32
N ILE A 287 32.93 2.62 13.19
CA ILE A 287 32.25 3.19 12.02
C ILE A 287 31.41 2.10 11.36
N SER A 288 30.15 2.42 11.07
CA SER A 288 29.24 1.48 10.42
C SER A 288 28.80 1.94 9.05
N ILE A 289 29.03 1.09 8.06
CA ILE A 289 28.49 1.17 6.72
C ILE A 289 27.16 0.43 6.67
N TYR A 290 26.26 0.95 5.88
CA TYR A 290 24.87 0.56 5.85
C TYR A 290 24.49 0.06 4.46
N SER A 291 23.99 -1.18 4.36
CA SER A 291 23.55 -1.77 3.09
C SER A 291 22.09 -2.20 3.12
N ASN A 292 21.38 -1.96 2.02
CA ASN A 292 20.01 -2.45 1.84
C ASN A 292 20.07 -3.94 1.50
N ARG A 293 19.41 -4.79 2.29
CA ARG A 293 19.24 -6.22 1.98
C ARG A 293 17.74 -6.50 1.82
N PHE A 294 17.30 -6.75 0.61
CA PHE A 294 15.90 -7.07 0.35
C PHE A 294 15.63 -8.57 0.45
N PRO A 295 14.39 -9.01 0.74
CA PRO A 295 14.00 -10.42 0.74
C PRO A 295 13.88 -10.98 -0.69
N LEU A 296 14.93 -10.78 -1.50
CA LEU A 296 15.05 -11.18 -2.90
C LEU A 296 16.29 -12.08 -3.06
N ASN A 297 16.38 -12.79 -4.17
CA ASN A 297 17.55 -13.61 -4.53
C ASN A 297 17.97 -14.56 -3.37
N GLU A 298 19.21 -14.45 -2.92
CA GLU A 298 19.77 -15.25 -1.82
C GLU A 298 19.01 -15.11 -0.49
N PHE A 299 18.28 -14.00 -0.29
CA PHE A 299 17.47 -13.72 0.90
C PHE A 299 15.98 -13.94 0.69
N ARG A 300 15.57 -14.54 -0.43
CA ARG A 300 14.15 -14.80 -0.76
C ARG A 300 13.41 -15.58 0.34
N GLU A 301 14.14 -16.42 1.06
CA GLU A 301 13.60 -17.30 2.11
C GLU A 301 13.66 -16.69 3.51
N TYR A 302 14.13 -15.44 3.64
CA TYR A 302 14.28 -14.76 4.93
C TYR A 302 12.97 -14.70 5.71
N TYR A 303 11.86 -14.41 5.01
CA TYR A 303 10.52 -14.56 5.58
C TYR A 303 9.89 -15.85 5.07
N ALA A 304 9.27 -16.62 5.97
CA ALA A 304 8.37 -17.69 5.57
C ALA A 304 7.14 -17.07 4.87
N PRO A 305 6.52 -17.79 3.91
CA PRO A 305 5.34 -17.29 3.21
C PRO A 305 4.10 -17.24 4.13
N VAL A 306 4.12 -18.02 5.22
CA VAL A 306 3.19 -17.93 6.34
C VAL A 306 3.96 -18.11 7.64
N ASN A 307 3.64 -17.26 8.61
CA ASN A 307 4.20 -17.25 9.97
C ASN A 307 3.04 -17.19 10.98
N LYS A 308 3.35 -17.46 12.25
CA LYS A 308 2.46 -17.20 13.38
C LYS A 308 2.88 -15.92 14.08
N LEU A 309 1.92 -15.08 14.44
CA LEU A 309 2.15 -13.88 15.25
C LEU A 309 1.89 -14.19 16.72
N SER A 310 2.94 -14.18 17.53
CA SER A 310 2.89 -14.59 18.94
C SER A 310 3.45 -13.50 19.86
N SER A 311 3.45 -13.79 21.17
CA SER A 311 4.23 -13.03 22.16
C SER A 311 3.97 -11.53 22.06
N ARG A 312 2.68 -11.16 22.19
CA ARG A 312 2.16 -9.80 22.11
C ARG A 312 2.63 -8.97 23.31
N ASN A 313 3.74 -8.26 23.19
CA ASN A 313 4.33 -7.44 24.25
C ASN A 313 3.69 -6.06 24.31
N TRP A 314 3.79 -5.42 25.48
CA TRP A 314 3.23 -4.11 25.77
C TRP A 314 4.21 -2.97 25.42
N ASP A 315 3.79 -1.75 25.72
CA ASP A 315 4.47 -0.49 25.46
C ASP A 315 4.67 0.27 26.78
N ARG A 316 5.84 0.92 26.95
CA ARG A 316 6.19 1.62 28.19
C ARG A 316 5.38 2.90 28.39
N GLU A 317 4.99 3.56 27.31
CA GLU A 317 4.32 4.85 27.36
C GLU A 317 2.86 4.74 27.80
N ARG A 318 2.32 3.52 27.83
CA ARG A 318 0.93 3.24 28.22
C ARG A 318 0.92 2.35 29.45
N LYS A 319 0.19 2.76 30.49
CA LYS A 319 -0.04 1.88 31.64
C LYS A 319 -0.92 0.70 31.22
N TYR A 320 -0.45 -0.52 31.49
CA TYR A 320 -1.24 -1.74 31.37
C TYR A 320 -2.20 -1.86 32.56
N ASP A 321 -3.47 -2.17 32.30
CA ASP A 321 -4.48 -2.30 33.36
C ASP A 321 -5.44 -3.50 33.15
N LYS A 322 -6.49 -3.57 33.98
CA LYS A 322 -7.49 -4.65 33.94
C LYS A 322 -8.26 -4.71 32.62
N SER A 323 -8.47 -3.59 31.95
CA SER A 323 -9.14 -3.56 30.64
C SER A 323 -8.27 -4.19 29.56
N ASP A 324 -6.95 -3.98 29.63
CA ASP A 324 -5.97 -4.60 28.73
C ASP A 324 -5.88 -6.11 28.96
N ALA A 325 -5.87 -6.54 30.23
CA ALA A 325 -5.91 -7.96 30.59
C ALA A 325 -7.19 -8.66 30.11
N PHE A 326 -8.33 -7.98 30.21
CA PHE A 326 -9.59 -8.48 29.66
C PHE A 326 -9.54 -8.59 28.13
N ARG A 327 -8.99 -7.59 27.42
CA ARG A 327 -8.82 -7.68 25.96
C ARG A 327 -7.88 -8.82 25.58
N ASP A 328 -6.77 -8.98 26.30
CA ASP A 328 -5.80 -10.03 26.02
C ASP A 328 -6.37 -11.43 26.27
N SER A 329 -7.25 -11.62 27.25
CA SER A 329 -7.89 -12.93 27.48
C SER A 329 -8.80 -13.35 26.32
N LEU A 330 -9.53 -12.41 25.71
CA LEU A 330 -10.37 -12.67 24.54
C LEU A 330 -9.55 -13.09 23.31
N LEU A 331 -8.33 -12.56 23.21
CA LEU A 331 -7.43 -12.72 22.08
C LEU A 331 -6.42 -13.86 22.25
N GLY A 332 -6.58 -14.73 23.26
CA GLY A 332 -5.69 -15.88 23.49
C GLY A 332 -4.38 -15.54 24.19
N GLY A 333 -4.36 -14.43 24.92
CA GLY A 333 -3.27 -14.00 25.80
C GLY A 333 -2.43 -12.84 25.26
N GLY A 334 -1.63 -12.26 26.16
CA GLY A 334 -0.70 -11.18 25.89
C GLY A 334 0.22 -10.96 27.09
N LYS A 335 1.28 -10.16 26.90
CA LYS A 335 2.24 -9.84 27.96
C LYS A 335 2.19 -8.35 28.27
N SER A 336 2.21 -8.02 29.56
CA SER A 336 2.36 -6.66 30.09
C SER A 336 3.81 -6.16 30.04
N THR A 337 4.75 -7.04 29.69
CA THR A 337 6.18 -6.72 29.57
C THR A 337 6.50 -6.02 28.24
N ILE A 338 7.58 -5.26 28.23
CA ILE A 338 8.13 -4.62 27.04
C ILE A 338 9.21 -5.53 26.45
N ALA A 339 9.25 -5.65 25.12
CA ALA A 339 10.35 -6.33 24.44
C ALA A 339 11.56 -5.39 24.33
N LEU A 340 12.76 -5.91 24.54
CA LEU A 340 14.01 -5.15 24.42
C LEU A 340 14.85 -5.70 23.27
N PHE A 341 15.33 -4.81 22.40
CA PHE A 341 16.37 -5.08 21.40
C PHE A 341 17.74 -4.83 22.02
N ASP A 342 18.66 -5.78 21.83
CA ASP A 342 20.00 -5.79 22.45
C ASP A 342 19.98 -5.49 23.96
N SER A 343 18.91 -5.92 24.65
CA SER A 343 18.67 -5.68 26.08
C SER A 343 18.57 -4.22 26.52
N VAL A 344 18.58 -3.26 25.59
CA VAL A 344 18.67 -1.82 25.91
C VAL A 344 17.56 -1.01 25.24
N VAL A 345 17.25 -1.31 23.99
CA VAL A 345 16.33 -0.49 23.18
C VAL A 345 14.92 -1.05 23.27
N PRO A 346 13.93 -0.32 23.82
CA PRO A 346 12.56 -0.81 23.88
C PRO A 346 11.96 -0.93 22.48
N LEU A 347 11.25 -2.04 22.26
CA LEU A 347 10.40 -2.28 21.11
C LEU A 347 8.94 -2.25 21.59
N PRO A 348 8.30 -1.07 21.61
CA PRO A 348 6.93 -0.95 22.08
C PRO A 348 5.97 -1.70 21.16
N ASN A 349 4.96 -2.33 21.77
CA ASN A 349 3.91 -3.09 21.07
C ASN A 349 4.45 -4.24 20.21
N PHE A 350 5.62 -4.80 20.58
CA PHE A 350 6.28 -5.83 19.78
C PHE A 350 5.48 -7.14 19.73
N ILE A 351 5.15 -7.58 18.52
CA ILE A 351 4.50 -8.86 18.23
C ILE A 351 5.52 -9.73 17.49
N THR A 352 5.82 -10.90 18.03
CA THR A 352 6.87 -11.77 17.49
C THR A 352 6.37 -12.55 16.27
N LEU A 353 7.24 -12.66 15.28
CA LEU A 353 7.09 -13.51 14.12
C LEU A 353 7.68 -14.90 14.40
N PHE A 354 6.85 -15.93 14.27
CA PHE A 354 7.22 -17.32 14.52
C PHE A 354 6.95 -18.18 13.27
N PRO A 355 7.95 -18.43 12.41
CA PRO A 355 7.81 -19.33 11.28
C PRO A 355 7.77 -20.79 11.73
N ASP A 356 7.09 -21.65 10.95
CA ASP A 356 7.28 -23.11 11.05
C ASP A 356 8.66 -23.46 10.50
N GLN A 357 9.66 -23.56 11.39
CA GLN A 357 11.04 -23.84 11.01
C GLN A 357 11.25 -25.24 10.41
N LYS A 358 10.35 -26.20 10.67
CA LYS A 358 10.44 -27.52 10.03
C LYS A 358 10.12 -27.41 8.55
N LYS A 359 9.13 -26.60 8.20
CA LYS A 359 8.70 -26.36 6.81
C LYS A 359 9.55 -25.30 6.09
N TYR A 360 9.94 -24.23 6.78
CA TYR A 360 10.65 -23.07 6.23
C TYR A 360 11.99 -22.86 6.95
N ARG A 361 12.95 -23.76 6.71
CA ARG A 361 14.21 -23.85 7.47
C ARG A 361 15.05 -22.56 7.48
N ARG A 362 15.00 -21.78 6.40
CA ARG A 362 15.78 -20.53 6.24
C ARG A 362 15.03 -19.28 6.70
N ALA A 363 13.78 -19.41 7.13
CA ALA A 363 13.00 -18.31 7.65
C ALA A 363 13.48 -17.90 9.05
N VAL A 364 13.71 -16.60 9.24
CA VAL A 364 14.20 -16.07 10.50
C VAL A 364 13.13 -16.09 11.59
N SER A 365 13.50 -16.52 12.78
CA SER A 365 12.69 -16.38 13.99
C SER A 365 13.03 -15.09 14.74
N LYS A 366 12.11 -14.61 15.59
CA LYS A 366 12.34 -13.49 16.53
C LYS A 366 12.40 -12.08 15.92
N ASN A 367 12.15 -11.94 14.62
CA ASN A 367 11.67 -10.66 14.08
C ASN A 367 10.22 -10.41 14.54
N GLY A 368 9.68 -9.23 14.27
CA GLY A 368 8.31 -8.93 14.67
C GLY A 368 7.71 -7.72 14.00
N ILE A 369 6.53 -7.35 14.47
CA ILE A 369 5.84 -6.10 14.16
C ILE A 369 5.99 -5.19 15.37
N HIS A 370 6.38 -3.93 15.17
CA HIS A 370 6.46 -2.94 16.25
C HIS A 370 6.35 -1.50 15.74
N GLU A 371 6.22 -0.57 16.68
CA GLU A 371 6.29 0.86 16.39
C GLU A 371 7.70 1.25 15.92
N GLY A 372 7.81 2.09 14.88
CA GLY A 372 9.11 2.61 14.45
C GLY A 372 9.74 3.53 15.48
N SER A 373 11.01 3.32 15.85
CA SER A 373 11.76 4.25 16.70
C SER A 373 12.16 5.50 15.91
N LEU A 374 11.72 6.67 16.40
CA LEU A 374 11.67 7.96 15.68
C LEU A 374 13.02 8.57 15.26
N ASN A 375 14.17 8.01 15.64
CA ASN A 375 15.45 8.74 15.50
C ASN A 375 16.28 8.43 14.24
N LEU A 376 15.98 7.37 13.49
CA LEU A 376 16.74 7.02 12.26
C LEU A 376 15.88 6.69 11.05
N MET A 377 14.59 6.41 11.25
CA MET A 377 13.67 6.09 10.18
C MET A 377 12.45 6.96 10.33
N SER A 378 12.48 8.13 9.69
CA SER A 378 11.36 9.06 9.73
C SER A 378 10.10 8.36 9.25
N ARG A 379 8.93 8.75 9.79
CA ARG A 379 7.58 8.37 9.29
C ARG A 379 7.49 8.43 7.77
N CYS A 380 8.30 9.28 7.18
CA CYS A 380 8.43 9.47 5.77
C CYS A 380 8.96 8.30 4.97
N MET A 381 9.68 7.36 5.56
CA MET A 381 10.11 6.13 4.89
C MET A 381 9.08 5.01 4.99
N LEU A 382 7.97 5.20 5.73
CA LEU A 382 6.86 4.25 5.74
C LEU A 382 6.39 3.93 4.31
N GLY A 383 6.18 2.67 3.99
CA GLY A 383 5.72 2.21 2.68
C GLY A 383 6.84 1.88 1.71
N THR A 384 8.08 2.29 1.99
CA THR A 384 9.26 1.89 1.22
C THR A 384 9.64 0.43 1.52
N PRO A 385 10.38 -0.23 0.61
CA PRO A 385 10.63 -1.64 0.77
C PRO A 385 11.50 -1.99 1.95
N GLN A 386 10.99 -2.92 2.74
CA GLN A 386 11.60 -3.54 3.89
C GLN A 386 12.95 -4.22 3.60
N SER A 387 14.03 -3.59 4.08
CA SER A 387 15.25 -4.35 4.35
C SER A 387 14.98 -5.48 5.38
N LEU A 388 15.79 -6.53 5.39
CA LEU A 388 15.63 -7.67 6.28
C LEU A 388 15.46 -7.23 7.75
N GLY A 389 14.38 -7.64 8.43
CA GLY A 389 14.14 -7.32 9.83
C GLY A 389 12.66 -7.23 10.22
N CYS A 390 12.37 -6.44 11.25
CA CYS A 390 11.01 -6.23 11.72
C CYS A 390 10.17 -5.35 10.79
N PHE A 391 8.86 -5.55 10.83
CA PHE A 391 7.84 -4.70 10.21
C PHE A 391 7.58 -3.52 11.12
N ARG A 392 7.84 -2.30 10.64
CA ARG A 392 7.63 -1.08 11.42
C ARG A 392 6.38 -0.35 10.96
N MET A 393 5.66 0.22 11.92
CA MET A 393 4.42 0.96 11.70
C MET A 393 4.49 2.33 12.37
N ASN A 394 3.55 3.21 12.04
CA ASN A 394 3.29 4.41 12.84
C ASN A 394 2.70 4.02 14.21
N ASP A 395 2.55 5.04 15.06
CA ASP A 395 2.02 4.93 16.40
C ASP A 395 0.66 4.20 16.43
N TYR A 396 -0.36 4.79 15.79
CA TYR A 396 -1.72 4.21 15.72
C TYR A 396 -1.72 2.77 15.20
N GLY A 397 -1.04 2.52 14.08
CA GLY A 397 -1.00 1.20 13.46
C GLY A 397 -0.37 0.14 14.36
N SER A 398 0.68 0.47 15.10
CA SER A 398 1.32 -0.46 16.04
C SER A 398 0.42 -0.79 17.24
N LYS A 399 -0.25 0.22 17.81
CA LYS A 399 -1.17 0.06 18.94
C LYS A 399 -2.44 -0.70 18.52
N PHE A 400 -2.94 -0.41 17.32
CA PHE A 400 -4.04 -1.16 16.71
C PHE A 400 -3.63 -2.62 16.46
N ALA A 401 -2.46 -2.87 15.88
CA ALA A 401 -1.98 -4.23 15.63
C ALA A 401 -1.94 -5.06 16.92
N ARG A 402 -1.36 -4.50 17.99
CA ARG A 402 -1.29 -5.17 19.30
C ARG A 402 -2.66 -5.38 19.93
N TRP A 403 -3.62 -4.48 19.70
CA TRP A 403 -4.98 -4.56 20.24
C TRP A 403 -5.91 -5.47 19.44
N TRP A 404 -5.71 -5.61 18.13
CA TRP A 404 -6.62 -6.30 17.22
C TRP A 404 -6.19 -7.74 16.91
N ILE A 405 -4.88 -7.98 16.79
CA ILE A 405 -4.32 -9.29 16.39
C ILE A 405 -4.42 -10.29 17.55
N PRO A 406 -5.11 -11.42 17.37
CA PRO A 406 -5.08 -12.51 18.34
C PRO A 406 -3.72 -13.21 18.44
N ASN A 407 -3.46 -13.89 19.56
CA ASN A 407 -2.27 -14.70 19.72
C ASN A 407 -2.28 -15.88 18.71
N HIS A 408 -1.10 -16.20 18.16
CA HIS A 408 -0.86 -17.20 17.10
C HIS A 408 -1.63 -16.96 15.79
N THR A 409 -1.94 -15.71 15.48
CA THR A 409 -2.59 -15.33 14.21
C THR A 409 -1.74 -15.70 13.00
N ASN A 410 -2.37 -16.21 11.95
CA ASN A 410 -1.68 -16.48 10.68
C ASN A 410 -1.28 -15.17 10.00
N PHE A 411 -0.01 -15.07 9.60
CA PHE A 411 0.56 -13.91 8.95
C PHE A 411 1.26 -14.28 7.66
N PHE A 412 0.67 -13.85 6.55
CA PHE A 412 1.09 -14.18 5.20
C PHE A 412 1.98 -13.09 4.64
N ILE A 413 3.04 -13.49 3.95
CA ILE A 413 3.98 -12.58 3.28
C ILE A 413 3.74 -12.66 1.77
N TYR A 414 3.35 -11.55 1.17
CA TYR A 414 3.08 -11.46 -0.25
C TYR A 414 3.95 -10.39 -0.92
N PHE A 415 4.78 -10.83 -1.87
CA PHE A 415 5.39 -9.96 -2.87
C PHE A 415 5.74 -10.76 -4.12
N GLU A 416 5.79 -10.07 -5.25
CA GLU A 416 6.34 -10.53 -6.51
C GLU A 416 7.72 -9.87 -6.66
N GLU A 417 8.75 -10.67 -6.98
CA GLU A 417 10.15 -10.20 -6.94
C GLU A 417 10.40 -8.99 -7.86
N ASN A 418 9.78 -8.99 -9.04
CA ASN A 418 9.85 -7.89 -10.01
C ASN A 418 9.07 -6.63 -9.57
N ARG A 419 8.29 -6.69 -8.48
CA ARG A 419 7.51 -5.58 -7.95
C ARG A 419 8.01 -5.09 -6.59
N TYR A 420 9.17 -5.58 -6.16
CA TYR A 420 9.82 -5.20 -4.92
C TYR A 420 11.04 -4.31 -5.24
N SER A 421 10.90 -3.00 -5.18
CA SER A 421 11.96 -2.04 -5.54
C SER A 421 11.99 -0.79 -4.65
N GLY A 422 13.19 -0.37 -4.24
CA GLY A 422 13.40 0.71 -3.25
C GLY A 422 13.56 2.11 -3.82
N GLU A 423 14.36 2.27 -4.86
CA GLU A 423 14.76 3.61 -5.34
C GLU A 423 14.22 3.88 -6.73
N GLN A 424 13.65 5.07 -6.91
CA GLN A 424 13.41 5.62 -8.24
C GLN A 424 14.40 6.76 -8.45
N ILE A 425 15.35 6.56 -9.36
CA ILE A 425 16.28 7.60 -9.80
C ILE A 425 15.56 8.44 -10.85
N ASP A 426 14.70 9.36 -10.42
CA ASP A 426 14.08 10.36 -11.31
C ASP A 426 13.89 11.68 -10.59
N SER A 427 14.98 12.45 -10.49
CA SER A 427 14.97 13.88 -10.83
C SER A 427 16.40 14.43 -10.89
N THR A 428 16.73 15.14 -11.98
CA THR A 428 17.85 16.10 -12.02
C THR A 428 17.47 17.44 -11.38
N LYS A 429 16.23 17.56 -10.85
CA LYS A 429 15.66 18.75 -10.26
C LYS A 429 15.46 18.57 -8.76
N ALA A 430 15.80 19.58 -7.98
CA ALA A 430 15.58 19.60 -6.54
C ALA A 430 14.08 19.65 -6.23
N LEU A 431 13.66 18.85 -5.24
CA LEU A 431 12.27 18.77 -4.75
C LEU A 431 11.89 19.95 -3.84
N VAL A 432 12.89 20.59 -3.25
CA VAL A 432 12.80 21.78 -2.40
C VAL A 432 13.87 22.78 -2.87
N PRO A 433 13.72 24.09 -2.66
CA PRO A 433 14.71 25.06 -3.16
C PRO A 433 15.97 25.09 -2.28
N PHE A 434 16.00 24.38 -1.17
CA PHE A 434 17.07 24.44 -0.17
C PHE A 434 18.23 23.52 -0.56
N THR A 435 19.45 24.04 -0.40
CA THR A 435 20.71 23.35 -0.72
C THR A 435 21.57 23.10 0.52
N SER A 436 21.26 23.75 1.64
CA SER A 436 21.96 23.57 2.91
C SER A 436 21.00 23.55 4.10
N PRO A 437 21.37 22.89 5.23
CA PRO A 437 20.61 22.93 6.48
C PRO A 437 20.19 24.34 6.91
N LYS A 438 21.09 25.33 6.77
CA LYS A 438 20.80 26.73 7.11
C LYS A 438 19.62 27.29 6.32
N GLU A 439 19.58 27.03 5.02
CA GLU A 439 18.46 27.46 4.16
C GLU A 439 17.15 26.74 4.50
N GLY A 440 17.23 25.44 4.82
CA GLY A 440 16.07 24.68 5.28
C GLY A 440 15.53 25.18 6.62
N ASN A 441 16.41 25.60 7.53
CA ASN A 441 16.02 26.12 8.84
C ASN A 441 15.24 27.44 8.73
N ILE A 442 15.59 28.32 7.79
CA ILE A 442 14.81 29.55 7.52
C ILE A 442 13.34 29.21 7.25
N PHE A 443 13.09 28.18 6.42
CA PHE A 443 11.73 27.73 6.14
C PHE A 443 11.06 27.05 7.33
N ARG A 444 11.81 26.23 8.10
CA ARG A 444 11.29 25.58 9.32
C ARG A 444 10.87 26.59 10.37
N GLU A 445 11.74 27.56 10.67
CA GLU A 445 11.46 28.65 11.59
C GLU A 445 10.24 29.45 11.15
N TRP A 446 10.12 29.72 9.85
CA TRP A 446 8.94 30.36 9.29
C TRP A 446 7.66 29.53 9.50
N ILE A 447 7.71 28.22 9.29
CA ILE A 447 6.56 27.32 9.56
C ILE A 447 6.22 27.29 11.06
N HIS A 448 7.20 27.21 11.95
CA HIS A 448 6.98 27.27 13.41
C HIS A 448 6.37 28.59 13.85
N LYS A 449 6.81 29.71 13.26
CA LYS A 449 6.32 31.05 13.58
C LYS A 449 4.88 31.28 13.13
N TYR A 450 4.55 30.91 11.89
CA TYR A 450 3.26 31.24 11.28
C TYR A 450 2.24 30.10 11.30
N TYR A 451 2.70 28.85 11.43
CA TYR A 451 1.87 27.64 11.45
C TYR A 451 2.29 26.64 12.55
N PRO A 452 2.43 27.06 13.82
CA PRO A 452 2.96 26.20 14.91
C PRO A 452 2.17 24.91 15.10
N LYS A 453 0.82 24.96 15.00
CA LYS A 453 -0.03 23.77 15.09
C LYS A 453 0.29 22.75 14.00
N TYR A 454 0.56 23.21 12.78
CA TYR A 454 0.93 22.33 11.68
C TYR A 454 2.35 21.80 11.83
N ALA A 455 3.29 22.64 12.28
CA ALA A 455 4.67 22.22 12.58
C ALA A 455 4.67 21.05 13.58
N GLN A 456 3.86 21.16 14.64
CA GLN A 456 3.64 20.10 15.62
C GLN A 456 2.95 18.87 15.01
N GLU A 457 1.90 19.07 14.21
CA GLU A 457 1.14 17.98 13.55
C GLU A 457 2.05 17.07 12.71
N ILE A 458 2.98 17.65 11.95
CA ILE A 458 3.89 16.87 11.10
C ILE A 458 5.22 16.54 11.77
N ASP A 459 5.42 16.90 13.04
CA ASP A 459 6.69 16.71 13.76
C ASP A 459 7.87 17.35 13.01
N LEU A 460 7.69 18.59 12.54
CA LEU A 460 8.73 19.34 11.86
C LEU A 460 9.67 19.95 12.90
N ASP A 461 10.90 19.46 13.00
CA ASP A 461 11.92 20.13 13.82
C ASP A 461 12.16 21.57 13.38
N ILE A 462 12.49 22.46 14.33
CA ILE A 462 12.88 23.84 14.04
C ILE A 462 14.21 23.92 13.28
N SER A 463 15.08 22.91 13.43
CA SER A 463 16.35 22.81 12.70
C SER A 463 16.66 21.38 12.27
N GLY A 464 17.43 21.21 11.18
CA GLY A 464 17.88 19.88 10.75
C GLY A 464 18.22 19.81 9.27
N SER A 465 18.16 18.60 8.70
CA SER A 465 18.40 18.43 7.26
C SER A 465 17.39 19.24 6.42
N CYS A 466 17.89 19.89 5.37
CA CYS A 466 17.10 20.76 4.49
C CYS A 466 16.29 20.02 3.41
N ASN A 467 16.54 18.72 3.21
CA ASN A 467 15.96 17.93 2.12
C ASN A 467 15.31 16.63 2.63
N ASN A 468 14.82 16.67 3.86
CA ASN A 468 14.01 15.59 4.40
C ASN A 468 12.54 15.74 3.97
N CYS A 469 11.80 14.67 4.14
CA CYS A 469 10.38 14.59 3.88
C CYS A 469 9.48 15.55 4.68
N TYR A 470 9.82 15.91 5.92
CA TYR A 470 9.01 16.82 6.73
C TYR A 470 9.07 18.23 6.15
N VAL A 471 10.27 18.65 5.74
CA VAL A 471 10.47 19.87 4.96
C VAL A 471 9.71 19.79 3.64
N TYR A 472 9.73 18.64 2.96
CA TYR A 472 8.97 18.46 1.73
C TYR A 472 7.45 18.54 1.94
N LEU A 473 6.90 17.93 2.98
CA LEU A 473 5.47 18.00 3.32
C LEU A 473 5.04 19.44 3.61
N ALA A 474 5.83 20.15 4.43
CA ALA A 474 5.62 21.56 4.69
C ALA A 474 5.73 22.39 3.41
N TRP A 475 6.72 22.09 2.55
CA TRP A 475 6.92 22.77 1.28
C TRP A 475 5.75 22.56 0.32
N GLN A 476 5.21 21.35 0.22
CA GLN A 476 4.04 21.08 -0.63
C GLN A 476 2.81 21.89 -0.19
N LYS A 477 2.64 22.13 1.11
CA LYS A 477 1.48 22.84 1.66
C LYS A 477 1.67 24.36 1.72
N TYR A 478 2.88 24.82 2.00
CA TYR A 478 3.16 26.22 2.33
C TYR A 478 4.31 26.84 1.54
N GLY A 479 4.97 26.11 0.65
CA GLY A 479 6.11 26.59 -0.13
C GLY A 479 5.80 27.86 -0.92
N LEU A 480 4.63 27.93 -1.58
CA LEU A 480 4.20 29.15 -2.28
C LEU A 480 4.00 30.34 -1.33
N LYS A 481 3.36 30.11 -0.17
CA LYS A 481 3.17 31.18 0.84
C LYS A 481 4.51 31.67 1.39
N PHE A 482 5.44 30.74 1.63
CA PHE A 482 6.80 31.09 2.03
C PHE A 482 7.50 31.89 0.95
N LEU A 483 7.47 31.47 -0.32
CA LEU A 483 8.04 32.24 -1.42
C LEU A 483 7.48 33.67 -1.48
N ASN A 484 6.21 33.86 -1.13
CA ASN A 484 5.57 35.17 -1.08
C ASN A 484 5.93 36.02 0.17
N SER A 485 6.47 35.39 1.23
CA SER A 485 6.94 36.08 2.45
C SER A 485 8.24 36.88 2.22
N GLY A 486 8.63 37.68 3.21
CA GLY A 486 9.90 38.40 3.19
C GLY A 486 11.10 37.44 3.19
N GLU A 487 11.02 36.40 4.01
CA GLU A 487 12.05 35.38 4.23
C GLU A 487 12.24 34.48 2.98
N GLY A 488 11.20 34.26 2.19
CA GLY A 488 11.24 33.39 1.01
C GLY A 488 11.65 34.06 -0.31
N LYS A 489 11.79 35.40 -0.36
CA LYS A 489 12.10 36.13 -1.60
C LYS A 489 13.37 35.64 -2.29
N THR A 490 14.39 35.26 -1.52
CA THR A 490 15.69 34.78 -2.02
C THR A 490 15.61 33.42 -2.72
N PHE A 491 14.53 32.66 -2.52
CA PHE A 491 14.35 31.31 -3.07
C PHE A 491 13.52 31.27 -4.38
N ARG A 492 12.83 32.35 -4.75
CA ARG A 492 11.87 32.38 -5.89
C ARG A 492 12.46 31.99 -7.24
N LYS A 493 13.75 32.25 -7.47
CA LYS A 493 14.40 32.06 -8.77
C LYS A 493 14.99 30.65 -8.96
N ARG A 494 14.86 29.75 -7.97
CA ARG A 494 15.47 28.41 -8.03
C ARG A 494 14.62 27.45 -8.86
N LYS A 495 15.26 26.69 -9.75
CA LYS A 495 14.58 25.67 -10.57
C LYS A 495 14.22 24.48 -9.69
N MET A 496 12.94 24.15 -9.65
CA MET A 496 12.40 23.03 -8.86
C MET A 496 11.57 22.09 -9.71
N GLU A 497 11.38 20.87 -9.22
CA GLU A 497 10.33 20.00 -9.74
C GLU A 497 8.98 20.51 -9.22
N ILE A 498 8.22 21.16 -10.09
CA ILE A 498 6.87 21.63 -9.75
C ILE A 498 5.95 20.40 -9.74
N SER A 499 5.28 20.14 -8.62
CA SER A 499 4.25 19.11 -8.56
C SER A 499 3.07 19.55 -9.44
N ASN A 500 2.67 18.72 -10.41
CA ASN A 500 1.62 19.01 -11.40
C ASN A 500 0.22 19.34 -10.83
N ARG A 501 0.03 19.43 -9.51
CA ARG A 501 -1.28 19.77 -8.89
C ARG A 501 -1.71 21.24 -9.06
N GLU A 502 -0.81 22.15 -9.44
CA GLU A 502 -1.12 23.60 -9.43
C GLU A 502 -1.10 24.28 -10.81
N ILE A 503 -0.72 23.58 -11.89
CA ILE A 503 -0.83 24.16 -13.25
C ILE A 503 -2.30 24.16 -13.72
N GLU A 504 -3.13 23.23 -13.22
CA GLU A 504 -4.56 23.19 -13.57
C GLU A 504 -5.42 24.21 -12.79
N ASN A 505 -5.04 24.58 -11.55
CA ASN A 505 -5.80 25.55 -10.76
C ASN A 505 -5.54 27.01 -11.13
N ASN A 506 -4.40 27.31 -11.77
CA ASN A 506 -4.04 28.68 -12.17
C ASN A 506 -4.60 29.13 -13.53
N LYS A 507 -5.46 28.32 -14.17
CA LYS A 507 -6.25 28.76 -15.33
C LYS A 507 -7.73 29.03 -15.03
N VAL A 508 -8.19 28.78 -13.80
CA VAL A 508 -9.62 28.90 -13.43
C VAL A 508 -9.89 30.00 -12.39
N ASN A 509 -8.87 30.51 -11.70
CA ASN A 509 -9.06 31.50 -10.64
C ASN A 509 -9.03 32.96 -11.13
N GLU A 510 -9.73 33.26 -12.21
CA GLU A 510 -10.10 34.65 -12.51
C GLU A 510 -11.61 34.91 -12.48
N ASP A 511 -12.46 33.92 -12.17
CA ASP A 511 -13.87 34.22 -11.94
C ASP A 511 -14.58 33.19 -11.04
N ILE A 512 -15.36 33.74 -10.10
CA ILE A 512 -16.44 33.12 -9.30
C ILE A 512 -16.05 32.62 -7.89
N ASP A 513 -16.23 33.55 -6.95
CA ASP A 513 -16.53 33.30 -5.55
C ASP A 513 -17.94 32.68 -5.40
N ASN A 514 -18.07 31.76 -4.43
CA ASN A 514 -19.30 31.20 -3.84
C ASN A 514 -20.29 30.36 -4.71
N LYS A 515 -20.13 29.02 -4.69
CA LYS A 515 -21.24 28.10 -4.37
C LYS A 515 -20.77 26.69 -4.00
N VAL A 516 -21.34 26.18 -2.91
CA VAL A 516 -21.25 24.80 -2.40
C VAL A 516 -21.74 23.78 -3.45
N ILE A 517 -21.01 22.67 -3.64
CA ILE A 517 -21.52 21.28 -3.70
C ILE A 517 -20.38 20.25 -3.82
N LYS A 518 -20.59 19.13 -3.13
CA LYS A 518 -19.82 17.88 -3.06
C LYS A 518 -19.66 17.14 -4.41
N GLU A 519 -18.64 16.28 -4.44
CA GLU A 519 -18.48 15.07 -5.29
C GLU A 519 -18.14 15.22 -6.79
N LYS A 520 -16.87 14.95 -7.14
CA LYS A 520 -16.47 13.82 -8.00
C LYS A 520 -14.94 13.76 -8.13
N TYR A 521 -14.35 12.76 -7.48
CA TYR A 521 -12.93 12.43 -7.64
C TYR A 521 -12.71 11.49 -8.83
N PHE A 522 -11.64 11.78 -9.58
CA PHE A 522 -11.03 11.02 -10.68
C PHE A 522 -11.86 10.84 -11.96
N LYS A 523 -11.59 11.70 -12.95
CA LYS A 523 -11.44 11.25 -14.33
C LYS A 523 -9.96 10.97 -14.56
N GLU A 524 -9.64 9.74 -14.95
CA GLU A 524 -8.44 9.45 -15.72
C GLU A 524 -8.45 10.30 -16.99
N LYS A 525 -7.29 10.88 -17.32
CA LYS A 525 -6.89 11.07 -18.71
C LYS A 525 -5.40 10.76 -18.86
N ASP A 526 -5.15 9.84 -19.77
CA ASP A 526 -3.88 9.54 -20.43
C ASP A 526 -3.27 10.81 -21.09
N GLU A 527 -2.01 10.96 -21.48
CA GLU A 527 -1.00 10.03 -22.01
C GLU A 527 0.39 10.64 -21.75
N TYR A 528 1.32 9.91 -21.12
CA TYR A 528 2.75 10.11 -21.41
C TYR A 528 3.16 9.03 -22.38
N LYS A 529 3.23 9.38 -23.67
CA LYS A 529 3.73 8.49 -24.71
C LYS A 529 5.24 8.29 -24.48
N ILE A 530 5.60 7.16 -23.87
CA ILE A 530 6.99 6.74 -23.70
C ILE A 530 7.60 6.58 -25.10
N ILE A 531 8.55 7.45 -25.45
CA ILE A 531 9.26 7.36 -26.73
C ILE A 531 10.44 6.42 -26.54
N LYS A 532 10.27 5.16 -26.97
CA LYS A 532 11.37 4.20 -27.04
C LYS A 532 12.27 4.55 -28.23
N ARG A 533 13.58 4.54 -28.01
CA ARG A 533 14.59 4.59 -29.06
C ARG A 533 15.34 3.26 -29.10
N PHE A 534 15.53 2.74 -30.30
CA PHE A 534 16.22 1.51 -30.58
C PHE A 534 17.57 1.87 -31.20
N GLU A 535 18.66 1.61 -30.49
CA GLU A 535 20.02 1.95 -30.90
C GLU A 535 20.79 0.67 -31.19
N VAL A 536 21.48 0.60 -32.33
CA VAL A 536 22.27 -0.59 -32.68
C VAL A 536 23.66 -0.45 -32.06
N VAL A 537 24.01 -1.34 -31.14
CA VAL A 537 25.30 -1.40 -30.45
C VAL A 537 26.18 -2.44 -31.12
N ILE A 538 27.41 -2.05 -31.43
CA ILE A 538 28.40 -2.91 -32.11
C ILE A 538 29.51 -3.39 -31.20
N ASN A 539 29.70 -2.77 -30.02
CA ASN A 539 30.66 -3.24 -29.02
C ASN A 539 30.42 -2.59 -27.65
N CYS A 540 30.96 -3.20 -26.60
CA CYS A 540 30.99 -2.72 -25.22
C CYS A 540 32.42 -2.89 -24.71
N LEU A 541 33.12 -1.78 -24.46
CA LEU A 541 34.54 -1.80 -24.05
C LEU A 541 34.73 -1.03 -22.74
N GLU A 542 35.52 -1.57 -21.82
CA GLU A 542 35.71 -0.99 -20.48
C GLU A 542 36.64 0.23 -20.46
N ASP A 543 37.51 0.36 -21.47
CA ASP A 543 38.58 1.37 -21.54
C ASP A 543 38.36 2.38 -22.66
N GLN A 544 38.42 3.67 -22.32
CA GLN A 544 38.18 4.78 -23.27
C GLN A 544 39.18 4.81 -24.43
N LYS A 545 40.47 4.47 -24.21
CA LYS A 545 41.47 4.44 -25.29
C LYS A 545 41.16 3.32 -26.29
N LYS A 546 40.66 2.17 -25.82
CA LYS A 546 40.17 1.08 -26.69
C LYS A 546 38.93 1.50 -27.48
N VAL A 547 38.01 2.26 -26.86
CA VAL A 547 36.83 2.84 -27.51
C VAL A 547 37.23 3.76 -28.66
N ASP A 548 38.14 4.70 -28.43
CA ASP A 548 38.56 5.68 -29.43
C ASP A 548 39.22 5.00 -30.64
N ARG A 549 40.08 4.00 -30.41
CA ARG A 549 40.67 3.16 -31.47
C ARG A 549 39.60 2.43 -32.27
N TYR A 550 38.61 1.85 -31.59
CA TYR A 550 37.53 1.12 -32.25
C TYR A 550 36.62 2.05 -33.07
N ILE A 551 36.27 3.22 -32.53
CA ILE A 551 35.52 4.27 -33.23
C ILE A 551 36.24 4.71 -34.51
N ASN A 552 37.55 4.97 -34.45
CA ASN A 552 38.33 5.37 -35.63
C ASN A 552 38.37 4.28 -36.71
N LYS A 553 38.43 3.00 -36.32
CA LYS A 553 38.34 1.87 -37.26
C LYS A 553 36.99 1.82 -37.97
N ILE A 554 35.90 2.12 -37.26
CA ILE A 554 34.55 2.11 -37.80
C ILE A 554 34.26 3.34 -38.67
N LYS A 555 34.79 4.51 -38.32
CA LYS A 555 34.72 5.73 -39.15
C LYS A 555 35.36 5.54 -40.54
N LYS A 556 36.47 4.80 -40.62
CA LYS A 556 37.12 4.44 -41.90
C LYS A 556 36.26 3.55 -42.82
N LYS A 557 35.19 2.94 -42.28
CA LYS A 557 34.19 2.18 -43.04
C LYS A 557 32.96 3.03 -43.43
N ASN A 558 33.06 4.36 -43.39
CA ASN A 558 31.99 5.32 -43.70
C ASN A 558 30.76 5.26 -42.78
N TYR A 559 30.96 4.91 -41.51
CA TYR A 559 29.90 4.98 -40.49
C TYR A 559 30.17 6.07 -39.44
N THR A 560 29.11 6.49 -38.73
CA THR A 560 29.13 7.52 -37.69
C THR A 560 28.88 6.95 -36.28
N PRO A 561 29.87 6.24 -35.69
CA PRO A 561 29.70 5.65 -34.37
C PRO A 561 29.77 6.70 -33.26
N ASN A 562 29.02 6.48 -32.17
CA ASN A 562 29.08 7.25 -30.93
C ASN A 562 29.23 6.31 -29.72
N SER A 563 29.85 6.76 -28.63
CA SER A 563 29.98 5.99 -27.40
C SER A 563 29.24 6.63 -26.23
N ILE A 564 28.54 5.82 -25.43
CA ILE A 564 27.93 6.24 -24.17
C ILE A 564 28.37 5.29 -23.07
N LYS A 565 28.79 5.83 -21.93
CA LYS A 565 29.11 5.02 -20.74
C LYS A 565 27.82 4.44 -20.16
N ASP A 566 27.72 3.12 -20.11
CA ASP A 566 26.65 2.41 -19.41
C ASP A 566 27.12 2.04 -18.00
N ASN A 567 26.52 2.67 -17.00
CA ASN A 567 26.87 2.45 -15.60
C ASN A 567 26.41 1.08 -15.09
N LYS A 568 25.47 0.40 -15.78
CA LYS A 568 25.01 -0.94 -15.39
C LYS A 568 26.01 -2.02 -15.77
N SER A 569 26.56 -1.94 -16.98
CA SER A 569 27.52 -2.91 -17.51
C SER A 569 28.99 -2.50 -17.28
N ASN A 570 29.22 -1.32 -16.68
CA ASN A 570 30.53 -0.70 -16.46
C ASN A 570 31.42 -0.67 -17.72
N CYS A 571 30.83 -0.36 -18.88
CA CYS A 571 31.53 -0.27 -20.15
C CYS A 571 30.99 0.91 -20.99
N TYR A 572 31.69 1.22 -22.07
CA TYR A 572 31.27 2.18 -23.08
C TYR A 572 30.59 1.43 -24.22
N LEU A 573 29.28 1.66 -24.38
CA LEU A 573 28.49 1.14 -25.49
C LEU A 573 28.81 1.94 -26.74
N ILE A 574 29.33 1.28 -27.78
CA ILE A 574 29.62 1.87 -29.07
C ILE A 574 28.43 1.62 -30.00
N LYS A 575 27.73 2.69 -30.36
CA LYS A 575 26.47 2.71 -31.09
C LYS A 575 26.68 3.15 -32.53
N ILE A 576 25.90 2.60 -33.44
CA ILE A 576 25.87 2.99 -34.85
C ILE A 576 24.40 2.99 -35.28
N GLY A 577 23.80 4.18 -35.41
CA GLY A 577 22.37 4.33 -35.72
C GLY A 577 21.42 4.33 -34.50
N SER A 578 20.36 5.14 -34.60
CA SER A 578 19.31 5.30 -33.60
C SER A 578 17.97 5.48 -34.31
N PHE A 579 16.97 4.67 -33.94
CA PHE A 579 15.69 4.57 -34.62
C PHE A 579 14.54 4.72 -33.62
N ASN A 580 13.43 5.29 -34.07
CA ASN A 580 12.20 5.35 -33.27
C ASN A 580 11.31 4.11 -33.48
N ASN A 581 11.65 3.26 -34.46
CA ASN A 581 10.93 2.05 -34.84
C ASN A 581 11.83 0.81 -34.70
N GLU A 582 11.34 -0.21 -34.01
CA GLU A 582 12.07 -1.47 -33.79
C GLU A 582 12.33 -2.23 -35.10
N SER A 583 11.42 -2.16 -36.07
CA SER A 583 11.55 -2.84 -37.37
C SER A 583 12.71 -2.27 -38.18
N GLU A 584 12.84 -0.94 -38.21
CA GLU A 584 13.97 -0.25 -38.87
C GLU A 584 15.29 -0.60 -38.18
N ALA A 585 15.32 -0.62 -36.84
CA ALA A 585 16.50 -1.02 -36.09
C ALA A 585 16.90 -2.49 -36.35
N LYS A 586 15.93 -3.40 -36.50
CA LYS A 586 16.19 -4.81 -36.84
C LYS A 586 16.72 -4.99 -38.26
N SER A 587 16.18 -4.25 -39.23
CA SER A 587 16.68 -4.23 -40.61
C SER A 587 18.12 -3.73 -40.66
N TYR A 588 18.39 -2.60 -39.99
CA TYR A 588 19.73 -2.04 -39.90
C TYR A 588 20.69 -2.95 -39.12
N LEU A 589 20.24 -3.60 -38.04
CA LEU A 589 21.05 -4.57 -37.29
C LEU A 589 21.52 -5.71 -38.18
N LYS A 590 20.68 -6.22 -39.09
CA LYS A 590 21.06 -7.30 -40.00
C LYS A 590 22.23 -6.89 -40.89
N GLU A 591 22.16 -5.70 -41.48
CA GLU A 591 23.27 -5.14 -42.28
C GLU A 591 24.54 -4.98 -41.43
N ILE A 592 24.42 -4.46 -40.22
CA ILE A 592 25.56 -4.23 -39.32
C ILE A 592 26.20 -5.55 -38.87
N LYS A 593 25.41 -6.61 -38.67
CA LYS A 593 25.93 -7.95 -38.36
C LYS A 593 26.72 -8.57 -39.49
N GLU A 594 26.32 -8.30 -40.73
CA GLU A 594 27.01 -8.79 -41.92
C GLU A 594 28.29 -7.99 -42.21
N LYS A 595 28.26 -6.66 -42.07
CA LYS A 595 29.36 -5.77 -42.51
C LYS A 595 30.35 -5.35 -41.41
N ILE A 596 29.93 -5.36 -40.14
CA ILE A 596 30.71 -4.77 -39.04
C ILE A 596 31.01 -5.78 -37.94
N ASN A 597 29.99 -6.27 -37.25
CA ASN A 597 30.16 -7.17 -36.11
C ASN A 597 28.94 -8.09 -35.95
N LYS A 598 29.16 -9.41 -36.08
CA LYS A 598 28.13 -10.45 -35.94
C LYS A 598 27.44 -10.42 -34.57
N ASP A 599 28.13 -9.94 -33.55
CA ASP A 599 27.66 -9.86 -32.17
C ASP A 599 26.92 -8.56 -31.85
N ALA A 600 26.67 -7.69 -32.84
CA ALA A 600 25.90 -6.47 -32.63
C ALA A 600 24.49 -6.78 -32.06
N TRP A 601 23.92 -5.86 -31.29
CA TRP A 601 22.58 -6.01 -30.71
C TRP A 601 21.83 -4.68 -30.64
N ILE A 602 20.52 -4.76 -30.39
CA ILE A 602 19.70 -3.56 -30.16
C ILE A 602 19.67 -3.24 -28.69
N TYR A 603 20.02 -2.01 -28.36
CA TYR A 603 19.86 -1.41 -27.05
C TYR A 603 18.65 -0.47 -27.07
N VAL A 604 17.71 -0.67 -26.14
CA VAL A 604 16.49 0.14 -26.05
C VAL A 604 16.70 1.21 -24.99
N SER A 605 16.82 2.47 -25.43
CA SER A 605 16.79 3.62 -24.55
C SER A 605 15.38 4.20 -24.48
N VAL A 606 14.99 4.68 -23.29
CA VAL A 606 13.70 5.34 -23.07
C VAL A 606 13.99 6.82 -22.88
N LYS A 607 13.32 7.67 -23.68
CA LYS A 607 13.43 9.13 -23.56
C LYS A 607 12.21 9.73 -22.89
#